data_AF-A0A969EZ69-F1
#
_entry.id   AF-A0A969EZ69-F1
#
_cell.length_a   1.000
_cell.length_b   1.000
_cell.length_c   1.000
_cell.angle_alpha   90.00
_cell.angle_beta   90.00
_cell.angle_gamma   90.00
#
_symmetry.space_group_name_H-M   'P 1'
#
loop_
_entity.id
_entity.type
_entity.pdbx_description
1 polymer ?
#
loop_
_entity_poly.entity_id
_entity_poly.type
_entity_poly.pdbx_seq_one_letter_code
_entity_poly.pdbx_strand_id
1 'polypeptide(L)' 'MDYQFLLGRSFRIQDVIYTASALGRADGVAIVRATAEVDGEPVMNTFPAQVIVGHLLCDEEIELKEVSFAL' A
#
# COMPACT_ATOMS: atom_id res chain seq x y z
N MET A 1 0.15 -13.90 -10.89
CA MET A 1 0.55 -13.40 -9.57
C MET A 1 -0.68 -12.78 -8.93
N ASP A 2 -0.96 -13.10 -7.67
CA ASP A 2 -2.06 -12.50 -6.93
C ASP A 2 -1.55 -11.29 -6.13
N TYR A 3 -2.29 -10.19 -6.19
CA TYR A 3 -1.94 -8.91 -5.60
C TYR A 3 -2.93 -8.48 -4.50
N GLN A 4 -3.79 -9.39 -4.03
CA GLN A 4 -4.76 -9.11 -2.95
C GLN A 4 -4.12 -8.51 -1.69
N PHE A 5 -2.88 -8.87 -1.36
CA PHE A 5 -2.15 -8.32 -0.22
C PHE A 5 -1.87 -6.81 -0.31
N LEU A 6 -2.04 -6.20 -1.50
CA LEU A 6 -1.89 -4.76 -1.67
C LEU A 6 -3.08 -3.99 -1.10
N LEU A 7 -4.27 -4.58 -1.01
CA LEU A 7 -5.47 -3.87 -0.52
C LEU A 7 -5.27 -3.36 0.91
N GLY A 8 -5.55 -2.08 1.12
CA GLY A 8 -5.37 -1.40 2.40
C GLY A 8 -3.91 -1.07 2.73
N ARG A 9 -2.94 -1.50 1.92
CA ARG A 9 -1.53 -1.13 2.13
C ARG A 9 -1.25 0.26 1.57
N SER A 10 -0.38 0.96 2.28
CA SER A 10 0.15 2.25 1.86
C SER A 10 1.46 2.07 1.10
N PHE A 11 1.64 2.87 0.05
CA PHE A 11 2.86 2.92 -0.73
C PHE A 11 3.20 4.36 -1.08
N ARG A 12 4.48 4.66 -1.25
CA ARG A 12 4.96 6.00 -1.54
C ARG A 12 5.53 6.10 -2.95
N ILE A 13 4.99 7.02 -3.72
CA ILE A 13 5.51 7.40 -5.03
C ILE A 13 5.86 8.88 -4.96
N GLN A 14 7.15 9.19 -5.17
CA GLN A 14 7.68 10.54 -4.91
C GLN A 14 7.36 10.96 -3.47
N ASP A 15 6.72 12.10 -3.27
CA ASP A 15 6.35 12.63 -1.95
C ASP A 15 4.89 12.36 -1.56
N VAL A 16 4.17 11.54 -2.35
CA VAL A 16 2.75 11.24 -2.12
C VAL A 16 2.56 9.82 -1.59
N ILE A 17 1.83 9.70 -0.49
CA ILE A 17 1.43 8.42 0.09
C ILE A 17 0.04 8.05 -0.44
N TYR A 18 -0.03 6.92 -1.11
CA TYR A 18 -1.26 6.35 -1.62
C TYR A 18 -1.67 5.14 -0.79
N THR A 19 -2.97 4.98 -0.56
CA THR A 19 -3.55 3.76 0.01
C THR A 19 -4.27 3.00 -1.10
N ALA A 20 -3.88 1.75 -1.31
CA ALA A 20 -4.52 0.88 -2.28
C ALA A 20 -5.96 0.53 -1.84
N SER A 21 -6.94 0.89 -2.67
CA SER A 21 -8.37 0.78 -2.35
C SER A 21 -9.10 -0.26 -3.20
N ALA A 22 -8.59 -0.60 -4.38
CA ALA A 22 -9.16 -1.68 -5.19
C ALA A 22 -8.13 -2.32 -6.11
N LEU A 23 -8.43 -3.55 -6.54
CA LEU A 23 -7.67 -4.29 -7.54
C LEU A 23 -8.52 -4.52 -8.78
N GLY A 24 -7.86 -4.51 -9.94
CA GLY A 24 -8.49 -4.78 -11.21
C GLY A 24 -7.51 -5.33 -12.23
N ARG A 25 -7.97 -5.45 -13.47
CA ARG A 25 -7.15 -5.82 -14.62
C ARG A 25 -7.47 -4.91 -15.80
N ALA A 26 -6.43 -4.50 -16.52
CA ALA A 26 -6.53 -3.80 -17.81
C ALA A 26 -5.48 -4.39 -18.75
N ASP A 27 -5.89 -4.78 -19.96
CA ASP A 27 -5.01 -5.35 -21.00
C ASP A 27 -4.10 -6.48 -20.51
N GLY A 28 -4.63 -7.35 -19.63
CA GLY A 28 -3.89 -8.47 -19.04
C GLY A 28 -2.96 -8.09 -17.88
N VAL A 29 -2.78 -6.80 -17.60
CA VAL A 29 -1.96 -6.27 -16.50
C VAL A 29 -2.83 -6.08 -15.25
N ALA A 30 -2.33 -6.52 -14.10
CA ALA A 30 -2.97 -6.24 -12.82
C ALA A 30 -2.76 -4.77 -12.44
N ILE A 31 -3.84 -4.11 -12.04
CA ILE A 31 -3.85 -2.69 -11.68
C ILE A 31 -4.39 -2.51 -10.27
N VAL A 32 -3.85 -1.51 -9.58
CA VAL A 32 -4.30 -1.07 -8.26
C VAL A 32 -4.86 0.32 -8.39
N ARG A 33 -6.10 0.51 -7.96
CA ARG A 33 -6.63 1.84 -7.69
C ARG A 33 -6.20 2.24 -6.29
N ALA A 34 -5.68 3.44 -6.15
CA ALA A 34 -5.23 3.96 -4.89
C ALA A 34 -5.63 5.43 -4.72
N THR A 35 -5.80 5.84 -3.47
CA THR A 35 -6.21 7.19 -3.08
C THR A 35 -5.14 7.83 -2.22
N ALA A 36 -4.89 9.11 -2.41
CA ALA A 36 -4.04 9.95 -1.58
C ALA A 36 -4.76 11.25 -1.23
N GLU A 37 -4.30 11.94 -0.21
CA GLU A 37 -4.69 13.33 0.06
C GLU A 37 -3.51 14.23 -0.32
N VAL A 38 -3.75 15.19 -1.22
CA VAL A 38 -2.74 16.15 -1.67
C VAL A 38 -3.34 17.54 -1.51
N ASP A 39 -2.69 18.38 -0.71
CA ASP A 39 -3.16 19.73 -0.39
C ASP A 39 -4.61 19.78 0.15
N GLY A 40 -5.01 18.74 0.90
CA GLY A 40 -6.35 18.61 1.48
C GLY A 40 -7.42 18.07 0.51
N GLU A 41 -7.05 17.73 -0.72
CA GLU A 41 -7.96 17.19 -1.74
C GLU A 41 -7.69 15.70 -1.99
N PRO A 42 -8.74 14.86 -2.12
CA PRO A 42 -8.57 13.45 -2.43
C PRO A 42 -8.20 13.25 -3.90
N VAL A 43 -7.03 12.65 -4.13
CA VAL A 43 -6.53 12.26 -5.46
C VAL A 43 -6.66 10.76 -5.63
N MET A 44 -7.22 10.32 -6.77
CA MET A 44 -7.36 8.91 -7.11
C MET A 44 -6.55 8.57 -8.35
N ASN A 45 -5.66 7.59 -8.23
CA ASN A 45 -4.79 7.14 -9.32
C ASN A 45 -4.82 5.62 -9.47
N THR A 46 -4.41 5.14 -10.64
CA THR A 46 -4.25 3.72 -10.94
C THR A 46 -2.81 3.40 -11.30
N PHE A 47 -2.28 2.33 -10.72
CA PHE A 47 -0.89 1.92 -10.90
C PHE A 47 -0.80 0.45 -11.29
N PRO A 48 0.20 0.03 -12.09
CA PRO A 48 0.49 -1.38 -12.28
C PRO A 48 0.86 -2.05 -10.95
N ALA A 49 0.19 -3.15 -10.60
CA ALA A 49 0.36 -3.80 -9.30
C ALA A 49 1.81 -4.26 -9.05
N GLN A 50 2.47 -4.76 -10.08
CA GLN A 50 3.88 -5.15 -10.02
C GLN A 50 4.84 -4.01 -9.68
N VAL A 51 4.49 -2.76 -10.03
CA VAL A 51 5.34 -1.59 -9.74
C VAL A 51 5.21 -1.24 -8.27
N ILE A 52 3.99 -1.16 -7.75
CA ILE A 52 3.79 -0.65 -6.38
C ILE A 52 4.30 -1.58 -5.28
N VAL A 53 4.54 -2.87 -5.57
CA VAL A 53 5.15 -3.81 -4.60
C VAL A 53 6.51 -3.28 -4.10
N GLY A 54 7.31 -2.66 -4.97
CA GLY A 54 8.59 -2.06 -4.58
C GLY A 54 8.48 -0.71 -3.86
N HIS A 55 7.28 -0.14 -3.78
CA HIS A 55 6.99 1.15 -3.15
C HIS A 55 6.21 1.04 -1.85
N LEU A 56 5.87 -0.19 -1.44
CA LEU A 56 5.18 -0.45 -0.19
C LEU A 56 5.97 0.14 0.98
N LEU A 57 5.28 0.83 1.86
CA LEU A 57 5.86 1.22 3.13
C LEU A 57 6.01 -0.06 3.96
N CYS A 58 7.25 -0.42 4.27
CA CYS A 58 7.51 -1.41 5.30
C CYS A 58 7.14 -0.77 6.63
N ASP A 59 6.20 -1.37 7.37
CA ASP A 59 6.01 -1.05 8.77
C ASP A 59 7.27 -1.54 9.50
N GLU A 60 8.28 -0.69 9.63
CA GLU A 60 9.37 -0.93 10.58
C GLU A 60 8.81 -0.78 12.00
N GLU A 61 9.12 -1.80 12.82
CA GLU A 61 8.94 -1.89 14.27
C GLU A 61 7.55 -2.31 14.79
N ILE A 62 7.34 -3.63 14.83
CA ILE A 62 6.65 -4.22 15.98
C ILE A 62 7.63 -4.10 17.16
N GLU A 63 7.42 -3.13 18.05
CA GLU A 63 8.00 -3.19 19.39
C GLU A 63 7.50 -4.49 20.06
N LEU A 64 8.34 -5.52 20.07
CA LEU A 64 8.17 -6.67 20.95
C LEU A 64 8.39 -6.15 22.39
N LYS A 65 7.35 -5.57 23.00
CA LYS A 65 7.35 -5.35 24.44
C LYS A 65 7.51 -6.71 25.09
N GLU A 66 8.67 -6.90 25.73
CA GLU A 66 9.00 -8.08 26.53
C GLU A 66 7.82 -8.48 27.39
N VAL A 67 7.22 -9.63 27.08
CA VAL A 67 6.26 -10.27 27.97
C VAL A 67 7.09 -10.86 29.10
N SER A 68 7.25 -10.10 30.19
CA SER A 68 7.79 -10.62 31.43
C SER A 68 6.83 -11.69 31.95
N PHE A 69 7.14 -12.97 31.72
CA PHE A 69 6.52 -14.05 32.48
C PHE A 69 7.08 -13.97 33.90
N ALA A 70 6.33 -13.32 34.79
CA ALA A 70 6.55 -13.46 36.21
C ALA A 70 6.25 -14.93 36.58
N LEU A 71 7.31 -15.64 36.98
CA LEU A 71 7.26 -16.95 37.63
C LEU A 71 6.68 -16.85 39.03
#